data_AF-A0A418W580-F1
#
_entry.id   AF-A0A418W580-F1
#
_cell.length_a   1.000
_cell.length_b   1.000
_cell.length_c   1.000
_cell.angle_alpha   90.00
_cell.angle_beta   90.00
_cell.angle_gamma   90.00
#
_symmetry.space_group_name_H-M   'P 1'
#
loop_
_entity.id
_entity.type
_entity.pdbx_description
1 polymer ?
#
loop_
_entity_poly.entity_id
_entity_poly.type
_entity_poly.pdbx_seq_one_letter_code
_entity_poly.pdbx_strand_id
1 'polypeptide(L)' 'MKRLDTCYTCRFWEGQGLRQRGPKGACHRYPPVVTPRSPEGDFPVTISTAWCGEWKRVVSQAGEGEPDSTIYDDLVG' A
#
# COMPACT_ATOMS: atom_id res chain seq x y z
N MET A 1 -17.55 -11.57 8.86
CA MET A 1 -16.64 -11.27 7.72
C MET A 1 -15.38 -10.61 8.27
N LYS A 2 -14.19 -11.14 7.96
CA LYS A 2 -12.94 -10.43 8.31
C LYS A 2 -12.82 -9.23 7.37
N ARG A 3 -12.70 -8.02 7.91
CA ARG A 3 -12.42 -6.82 7.12
C ARG A 3 -11.03 -6.97 6.52
N LEU A 4 -10.94 -6.97 5.19
CA LEU A 4 -9.66 -7.06 4.47
C LEU A 4 -8.95 -5.69 4.42
N ASP A 5 -9.69 -4.63 4.73
CA ASP A 5 -9.20 -3.24 4.79
C ASP A 5 -8.49 -3.01 6.13
N THR A 6 -7.17 -3.13 6.11
CA THR A 6 -6.31 -2.86 7.26
C THR A 6 -5.13 -2.00 6.83
N CYS A 7 -4.40 -1.44 7.78
CA CYS A 7 -3.14 -0.74 7.52
C CYS A 7 -2.19 -1.63 6.70
N TYR A 8 -2.08 -2.91 7.01
CA TYR A 8 -1.22 -3.85 6.27
C TYR A 8 -1.48 -3.91 4.77
N THR A 9 -2.73 -3.75 4.35
CA THR A 9 -3.16 -3.83 2.94
C THR A 9 -3.38 -2.45 2.31
N CYS A 10 -3.13 -1.37 3.06
CA CYS A 10 -3.36 -0.01 2.61
C CYS A 10 -2.17 0.53 1.80
N ARG A 11 -2.45 1.21 0.68
CA ARG A 11 -1.42 1.87 -0.15
C ARG A 11 -0.57 2.89 0.61
N PHE A 12 -1.12 3.48 1.67
CA PHE A 12 -0.44 4.51 2.45
C PHE A 12 0.47 3.97 3.55
N TRP A 13 0.53 2.66 3.78
CA TRP A 13 1.18 2.11 4.95
C TRP A 13 2.50 1.43 4.60
N GLU A 14 3.55 1.77 5.34
CA GLU A 14 4.89 1.19 5.19
C GLU A 14 5.28 0.49 6.50
N GLY A 15 5.47 -0.83 6.45
CA GLY A 15 5.68 -1.64 7.65
C GLY A 15 7.10 -1.51 8.22
N GLN A 16 7.24 -1.22 9.51
CA GLN A 16 8.53 -1.20 10.20
C GLN A 16 8.99 -2.64 10.47
N GLY A 17 9.71 -3.24 9.51
CA GLY A 17 10.24 -4.60 9.62
C GLY A 17 10.96 -5.05 8.34
N LEU A 18 11.50 -6.28 8.34
CA LEU A 18 12.21 -6.80 7.18
C LEU A 18 11.30 -6.80 5.95
N ARG A 19 11.77 -6.22 4.84
CA ARG A 19 11.00 -6.05 3.59
C ARG A 19 9.69 -5.27 3.77
N GLN A 20 9.69 -4.28 4.67
CA GLN A 20 8.52 -3.47 4.97
C GLN A 20 7.33 -4.27 5.56
N ARG A 21 7.63 -5.36 6.28
CA ARG A 21 6.65 -6.25 6.90
C ARG A 21 6.91 -6.32 8.40
N GLY A 22 6.03 -5.71 9.19
CA GLY A 22 6.09 -5.70 10.64
C GLY A 22 4.70 -5.55 11.27
N PRO A 23 4.56 -5.74 12.59
CA PRO A 23 3.30 -5.51 13.29
C PRO A 23 2.95 -4.02 13.43
N LYS A 24 3.94 -3.14 13.24
CA LYS A 24 3.83 -1.68 13.23
C LYS A 24 4.34 -1.12 11.91
N GLY A 25 3.92 0.09 11.56
CA GLY A 25 4.33 0.78 10.35
C GLY A 25 3.90 2.24 10.33
N ALA A 26 4.53 3.03 9.47
CA ALA A 26 4.21 4.42 9.25
C ALA A 26 3.01 4.57 8.31
N CYS A 27 2.10 5.48 8.63
CA CYS A 27 0.96 5.82 7.78
C CYS A 27 1.22 7.16 7.05
N HIS A 28 1.32 7.10 5.73
CA HIS A 28 1.59 8.23 4.84
C HIS A 28 0.31 8.82 4.23
N ARG A 29 -0.85 8.63 4.89
CA ARG A 29 -2.12 9.18 4.41
C ARG A 29 -2.11 10.72 4.42
N TYR A 30 -1.40 11.29 5.40
CA TYR A 30 -1.19 12.71 5.60
C TYR A 30 0.31 13.00 5.67
N PRO A 31 0.74 14.25 5.42
CA PRO A 31 2.13 14.67 5.62
C PRO A 31 2.63 14.38 7.04
N PRO A 32 3.96 14.24 7.24
CA PRO A 32 4.52 14.05 8.56
C PRO A 32 4.22 15.26 9.44
N VAL A 33 4.02 15.01 10.74
CA VAL A 33 3.75 16.06 11.72
C VAL A 33 5.08 16.52 12.31
N VAL A 34 5.38 17.81 12.14
CA VAL A 34 6.57 18.44 12.71
C VAL A 34 6.29 18.83 14.16
N THR A 35 7.21 18.50 15.05
CA THR A 35 7.16 18.91 16.47
C THR A 35 8.52 19.43 16.90
N PRO A 36 8.65 20.18 18.01
CA PRO A 36 9.95 20.61 18.51
C PRO A 36 10.92 19.46 18.80
N ARG A 37 10.41 18.24 19.04
CA ARG A 37 11.21 17.02 19.27
C ARG A 37 11.55 16.27 17.98
N SER A 38 10.87 16.59 16.89
CA SER A 38 11.05 15.97 15.57
C SER A 38 10.92 17.07 14.50
N PRO A 39 12.01 17.81 14.26
CA PRO A 39 12.01 18.94 13.32
C PRO A 39 11.85 18.50 11.87
N GLU A 40 12.30 17.28 11.53
CA GLU A 40 12.12 16.67 10.20
C GLU A 40 10.69 16.13 9.99
N GLY A 41 9.94 15.98 11.08
CA GLY A 41 8.58 15.47 11.11
C GLY A 41 8.48 13.94 11.09
N ASP A 42 7.45 13.42 11.75
CA ASP A 42 7.19 11.99 11.81
C ASP A 42 5.81 11.64 11.25
N PHE A 43 5.75 10.52 10.53
CA PHE A 43 4.49 9.89 10.17
C PHE A 43 3.89 9.15 11.36
N PRO A 44 2.55 9.13 11.51
CA PRO A 44 1.89 8.34 12.55
C PRO A 44 2.22 6.86 12.44
N VAL A 45 2.70 6.27 13.55
CA VAL A 45 2.93 4.82 13.64
C VAL A 45 1.63 4.12 14.03
N THR A 46 1.23 3.14 13.21
CA THR A 46 -0.01 2.38 13.38
C THR A 46 0.29 0.88 13.39
N ILE A 47 -0.64 0.09 13.96
CA ILE A 47 -0.56 -1.37 13.93
C ILE A 47 -1.11 -1.92 12.61
N SER A 48 -0.54 -3.01 12.12
CA SER A 48 -0.87 -3.60 10.81
C SER A 48 -2.34 -4.00 10.66
N THR A 49 -3.03 -4.30 11.77
CA THR A 49 -4.44 -4.72 11.79
C THR A 49 -5.44 -3.56 11.95
N ALA A 50 -4.98 -2.33 12.17
CA ALA A 50 -5.86 -1.18 12.36
C ALA A 50 -6.53 -0.72 11.04
N TRP A 51 -7.56 0.10 11.16
CA TRP A 51 -8.24 0.75 10.04
C TRP A 51 -8.72 2.14 10.44
N CYS A 52 -8.33 3.16 9.68
CA CYS A 52 -8.68 4.56 9.94
C CYS A 52 -9.93 5.05 9.18
N GLY A 53 -10.60 4.20 8.41
CA GLY A 53 -11.74 4.59 7.56
C GLY A 53 -11.37 5.07 6.15
N GLU A 54 -10.09 5.39 5.90
CA GLU A 54 -9.61 5.93 4.61
C GLU A 54 -8.69 4.98 3.84
N TRP A 55 -8.95 3.67 3.96
CA TRP A 55 -8.17 2.66 3.26
C TRP A 55 -8.25 2.84 1.74
N LYS A 56 -7.11 2.64 1.05
CA LYS A 56 -7.05 2.58 -0.42
C LYS A 56 -6.17 1.42 -0.87
N ARG A 57 -6.62 0.71 -1.90
CA ARG A 57 -5.84 -0.34 -2.57
C ARG A 57 -4.60 0.25 -3.26
N VAL A 58 -3.52 -0.53 -3.32
CA VAL A 58 -2.42 -0.24 -4.24
C VAL A 58 -2.97 -0.35 -5.66
N VAL A 59 -3.08 0.78 -6.34
CA VAL A 59 -3.33 0.79 -7.79
C VAL A 59 -2.04 0.26 -8.43
N SER A 60 -2.06 -0.99 -8.89
CA SER A 60 -1.10 -1.47 -9.89
C SER A 60 -1.17 -0.47 -11.05
N GLN A 61 -0.05 0.09 -11.49
CA GLN A 61 -0.03 0.77 -12.78
C GLN A 61 -0.58 -0.24 -13.79
N ALA A 62 -1.80 -0.01 -14.26
CA ALA A 62 -2.29 -0.70 -15.44
C ALA A 62 -1.31 -0.28 -16.54
N GLY A 63 -0.46 -1.21 -16.97
CA GLY A 63 0.27 -1.02 -18.21
C GLY A 63 -0.77 -0.76 -19.28
N GLU A 64 -0.66 0.38 -19.95
CA GLU A 64 -1.27 0.58 -21.26
C GLU A 64 -0.70 -0.53 -22.16
N GLY A 65 -1.54 -1.50 -22.51
CA GLY A 65 -1.13 -2.71 -23.22
C GLY A 65 -2.30 -3.68 -23.35
N GLU A 66 -3.06 -3.45 -24.42
CA GLU A 66 -4.12 -4.26 -25.06
C GLU A 66 -3.87 -5.79 -25.14
N PRO A 67 -4.91 -6.59 -25.47
CA PRO A 67 -5.15 -7.93 -24.92
C PRO A 67 -4.19 -9.00 -25.42
N ASP A 68 -3.98 -10.00 -24.56
CA ASP A 68 -3.24 -11.24 -24.77
C ASP A 68 -3.89 -12.10 -25.88
N SER A 69 -3.74 -11.69 -27.14
CA SER A 69 -3.80 -12.62 -28.28
C SER A 69 -2.52 -13.42 -28.25
N THR A 70 -2.59 -14.64 -27.72
CA THR A 70 -1.42 -15.51 -27.65
C THR A 70 -0.99 -15.91 -29.06
N ILE A 71 0.32 -16.09 -29.27
CA ILE A 71 0.96 -16.52 -30.54
C ILE A 71 0.35 -17.83 -31.12
N TYR A 72 -0.47 -18.55 -30.34
CA TYR A 72 -1.17 -19.75 -30.75
C TYR A 72 -2.37 -19.50 -31.69
N ASP A 73 -2.88 -18.27 -31.80
CA ASP A 73 -3.98 -17.96 -32.74
C ASP A 73 -3.51 -17.87 -34.20
N ASP A 74 -2.22 -17.63 -34.47
CA ASP A 74 -1.67 -17.50 -35.84
C ASP A 74 -1.16 -18.82 -36.46
N LEU A 75 -1.11 -19.92 -35.69
CA LEU A 75 -0.66 -21.24 -36.17
C LEU A 75 -1.80 -22.18 -36.57
N VAL A 76 -3.05 -21.73 -36.43
CA VAL A 76 -4.25 -22.44 -36.90
C VAL A 76 -4.89 -21.63 -38.02
N GLY A 77 -4.18 -21.52 -39.14
CA GLY A 77 -4.65 -20.96 -40.41
C GLY A 77 -4.25 -21.84 -41.57
#